data_AF-A0AAV3A2C8-F1
#
_entry.id   AF-A0AAV3A2C8-F1
#
_cell.length_a   1.000
_cell.length_b   1.000
_cell.length_c   1.000
_cell.angle_alpha   90.00
_cell.angle_beta   90.00
_cell.angle_gamma   90.00
#
_symmetry.space_group_name_H-M   'P 1'
#
loop_
_entity.id
_entity.type
_entity.pdbx_description
1 polymer ?
#
loop_
_entity_poly.entity_id
_entity_poly.type
_entity_poly.pdbx_seq_one_letter_code
_entity_poly.pdbx_strand_id
1 'polypeptide(L)'
;MTSVKEQEAINRLMEFFKDWDKGSKVTRCRILNNFIAFNQGKTATELEEEFSQGGSLFLARLTTWLRLSYPIVTRVRAAAECLAKSKLEETQEQAQVLLELLAHGNPKYQTQVYKGLKR
;
A
#
# COMPACT_ATOMS: atom_id res chain seq x y z
N MET A 1 29.03 -12.82 12.48
CA MET A 1 28.73 -11.73 13.43
C MET A 1 28.08 -10.63 12.62
N THR A 2 26.81 -10.31 12.87
CA THR A 2 26.14 -9.17 12.24
C THR A 2 26.85 -7.88 12.65
N SER A 3 27.00 -6.96 11.71
CA SER A 3 27.64 -5.66 11.97
C SER A 3 26.77 -4.82 12.91
N VAL A 4 27.40 -3.94 13.70
CA VAL A 4 26.69 -2.98 14.57
C VAL A 4 25.66 -2.17 13.76
N LYS A 5 26.00 -1.79 12.53
CA LYS A 5 25.10 -1.06 11.62
C LYS A 5 23.87 -1.88 11.20
N GLU A 6 24.05 -3.17 10.93
CA GLU A 6 22.95 -4.07 10.58
C GLU A 6 22.02 -4.26 11.77
N GLN A 7 22.58 -4.41 12.98
CA GLN A 7 21.79 -4.56 14.20
C GLN A 7 20.94 -3.31 14.49
N GLU A 8 21.50 -2.11 14.29
CA GLU A 8 20.75 -0.85 14.39
C GLU A 8 19.61 -0.77 13.37
N ALA A 9 19.85 -1.18 12.13
CA ALA A 9 18.84 -1.17 11.07
C ALA A 9 17.69 -2.14 11.39
N ILE A 10 18.01 -3.34 11.87
CA ILE A 10 17.03 -4.32 12.36
C ILE A 10 16.22 -3.75 13.53
N ASN A 11 16.86 -3.10 14.50
CA ASN A 11 16.15 -2.52 15.64
C ASN A 11 15.15 -1.43 15.20
N ARG A 12 15.55 -0.55 14.27
CA ARG A 12 14.64 0.47 13.68
C ARG A 12 13.47 -0.17 12.94
N LEU A 13 13.72 -1.24 12.19
CA LEU A 13 12.68 -2.00 11.50
C LEU A 13 11.67 -2.62 12.48
N MET A 14 12.16 -3.18 13.59
CA MET A 14 11.30 -3.77 14.63
C MET A 14 10.45 -2.71 15.34
N GLU A 15 11.02 -1.54 15.62
CA GLU A 15 10.27 -0.39 16.16
C GLU A 15 9.21 0.10 15.17
N PHE A 16 9.56 0.22 13.89
CA PHE A 16 8.62 0.59 12.84
C PHE A 16 7.42 -0.37 12.78
N PHE A 17 7.66 -1.68 12.83
CA PHE A 17 6.57 -2.66 12.82
C PHE A 17 5.72 -2.62 14.08
N LYS A 18 6.34 -2.41 15.24
CA LYS A 18 5.62 -2.23 16.51
C LYS A 18 4.69 -1.02 16.43
N ASP A 19 5.15 0.10 15.86
CA ASP A 19 4.35 1.31 15.68
C ASP A 19 3.22 1.13 14.67
N TRP A 20 3.46 0.38 13.59
CA TRP A 20 2.44 0.01 12.62
C TRP A 20 1.35 -0.89 13.24
N ASP A 21 1.76 -1.97 13.90
CA ASP A 21 0.84 -2.99 14.42
C ASP A 21 -0.01 -2.44 15.57
N LYS A 22 0.57 -1.62 16.45
CA LYS A 22 -0.13 -1.00 17.60
C LYS A 22 -0.74 0.37 17.31
N GLY A 23 -0.44 0.96 16.16
CA GLY A 23 -0.86 2.32 15.80
C GLY A 23 -2.37 2.47 15.60
N SER A 24 -2.89 3.68 15.85
CA SER A 24 -4.26 4.05 15.47
C SER A 24 -4.38 4.16 13.94
N LYS A 25 -5.61 4.33 13.42
CA LYS A 25 -5.83 4.60 11.99
C LYS A 25 -5.01 5.81 11.51
N VAL A 26 -4.97 6.89 12.31
CA VAL A 26 -4.20 8.11 12.01
C VAL A 26 -2.70 7.82 11.98
N THR A 27 -2.21 7.06 12.98
CA THR A 27 -0.80 6.66 13.04
C THR A 27 -0.39 5.85 11.82
N ARG A 28 -1.20 4.85 11.42
CA ARG A 28 -0.94 4.03 10.23
C ARG A 28 -0.97 4.85 8.95
N CYS A 29 -1.93 5.78 8.79
CA CYS A 29 -1.94 6.70 7.64
C CYS A 29 -0.67 7.56 7.58
N ARG A 30 -0.20 8.07 8.72
CA ARG A 30 1.06 8.85 8.78
C ARG A 30 2.27 8.01 8.38
N ILE A 31 2.37 6.79 8.90
CA ILE A 31 3.46 5.85 8.55
C ILE A 31 3.42 5.54 7.05
N LEU A 32 2.24 5.28 6.49
CA LEU A 32 2.06 5.00 5.07
C LEU A 32 2.47 6.18 4.19
N ASN A 33 2.05 7.40 4.51
CA ASN A 33 2.42 8.60 3.76
C ASN A 33 3.94 8.82 3.75
N ASN A 34 4.59 8.65 4.90
CA ASN A 34 6.04 8.72 4.99
C ASN A 34 6.69 7.62 4.14
N PHE A 35 6.23 6.38 4.26
CA PHE A 35 6.77 5.25 3.50
C PHE A 35 6.68 5.47 1.98
N ILE A 36 5.56 6.02 1.48
CA ILE A 36 5.39 6.36 0.07
C ILE A 36 6.36 7.47 -0.35
N ALA A 37 6.43 8.56 0.42
CA ALA A 37 7.30 9.69 0.12
C ALA A 37 8.79 9.28 0.07
N PHE A 38 9.22 8.40 0.99
CA PHE A 38 10.61 7.95 1.04
C PHE A 38 10.98 6.93 -0.04
N ASN A 39 10.02 6.20 -0.60
CA ASN A 39 10.27 5.10 -1.54
C ASN A 39 9.74 5.39 -2.95
N GLN A 40 9.42 6.64 -3.26
CA GLN A 40 8.97 7.03 -4.59
C GLN A 40 10.05 6.77 -5.64
N GLY A 41 9.67 6.14 -6.76
CA GLY A 41 10.58 5.85 -7.88
C GLY A 41 11.56 4.69 -7.65
N LYS A 42 11.51 4.02 -6.49
CA LYS A 42 12.38 2.87 -6.21
C LYS A 42 11.84 1.58 -6.80
N THR A 43 12.75 0.73 -7.23
CA THR A 43 12.47 -0.65 -7.61
C THR A 43 12.22 -1.52 -6.37
N ALA A 44 11.65 -2.71 -6.57
CA ALA A 44 11.40 -3.65 -5.48
C ALA A 44 12.69 -4.07 -4.75
N THR A 45 13.80 -4.24 -5.48
CA THR A 45 15.09 -4.61 -4.90
C THR A 45 15.66 -3.49 -4.04
N GLU A 46 15.66 -2.25 -4.55
CA GLU A 46 16.13 -1.08 -3.79
C GLU A 46 15.29 -0.85 -2.53
N LEU A 47 13.97 -1.06 -2.63
CA LEU A 47 13.07 -1.00 -1.48
C LEU A 47 13.45 -2.03 -0.41
N GLU A 48 13.72 -3.28 -0.79
CA GLU A 48 14.10 -4.31 0.17
C GLU A 48 15.46 -4.01 0.80
N GLU A 49 16.44 -3.58 0.01
CA GLU A 49 17.76 -3.22 0.52
C GLU A 49 17.70 -2.07 1.53
N GLU A 50 17.00 -0.98 1.18
CA GLU A 50 16.87 0.18 2.07
C GLU A 50 16.02 -0.11 3.30
N PHE A 51 15.04 -1.00 3.18
CA PHE A 51 14.15 -1.38 4.27
C PHE A 51 14.61 -2.63 5.02
N SER A 52 15.91 -2.95 4.98
CA SER A 52 16.52 -4.07 5.72
C SER A 52 15.83 -5.41 5.48
N GLN A 53 15.46 -5.67 4.23
CA GLN A 53 14.72 -6.85 3.75
C GLN A 53 13.32 -7.01 4.38
N GLY A 54 12.77 -5.92 4.91
CA GLY A 54 11.44 -5.89 5.53
C GLY A 54 10.34 -5.31 4.64
N GLY A 55 10.64 -4.91 3.39
CA GLY A 55 9.75 -4.14 2.53
C GLY A 55 8.49 -4.95 2.18
N SER A 56 8.68 -6.14 1.65
CA SER A 56 7.61 -7.11 1.35
C SER A 56 6.78 -7.45 2.58
N LEU A 57 7.42 -7.62 3.73
CA LEU A 57 6.74 -7.92 4.99
C LEU A 57 5.84 -6.74 5.43
N PHE A 58 6.31 -5.51 5.26
CA PHE A 58 5.47 -4.33 5.49
C PHE A 58 4.28 -4.27 4.52
N LEU A 59 4.52 -4.50 3.22
CA LEU A 59 3.46 -4.50 2.21
C LEU A 59 2.39 -5.59 2.48
N ALA A 60 2.79 -6.74 3.01
CA ALA A 60 1.86 -7.80 3.44
C ALA A 60 0.98 -7.33 4.62
N ARG A 61 1.57 -6.67 5.63
CA ARG A 61 0.84 -6.08 6.76
C ARG A 61 -0.09 -4.96 6.31
N LEU A 62 0.35 -4.09 5.39
CA LEU A 62 -0.45 -3.04 4.77
C LEU A 62 -1.68 -3.62 4.06
N THR A 63 -1.47 -4.65 3.23
CA THR A 63 -2.54 -5.34 2.50
C THR A 63 -3.59 -5.90 3.47
N THR A 64 -3.14 -6.50 4.57
CA THR A 64 -4.03 -7.05 5.61
C THR A 64 -4.82 -5.95 6.31
N TRP A 65 -4.16 -4.87 6.71
CA TRP A 65 -4.81 -3.73 7.35
C TRP A 65 -5.86 -3.09 6.45
N LEU A 66 -5.57 -2.91 5.15
CA LEU A 66 -6.54 -2.40 4.18
C LEU A 66 -7.74 -3.34 4.08
N ARG A 67 -7.53 -4.66 3.99
CA ARG A 67 -8.60 -5.67 3.91
C ARG A 67 -9.55 -5.60 5.11
N LEU A 68 -9.02 -5.41 6.32
CA LEU A 68 -9.82 -5.35 7.54
C LEU A 68 -10.49 -3.98 7.74
N SER A 69 -9.82 -2.89 7.38
CA SER A 69 -10.31 -1.52 7.63
C SER A 69 -11.32 -1.05 6.60
N TYR A 70 -11.27 -1.59 5.39
CA TYR A 70 -12.16 -1.21 4.30
C TYR A 70 -12.77 -2.46 3.68
N PRO A 71 -14.05 -2.77 3.96
CA PRO A 71 -14.78 -3.79 3.23
C PRO A 71 -14.70 -3.50 1.71
N ILE A 72 -14.54 -4.54 0.90
CA ILE A 72 -14.29 -4.46 -0.56
C ILE A 72 -15.25 -3.51 -1.29
N VAL A 73 -16.52 -3.45 -0.87
CA VAL A 73 -17.56 -2.60 -1.46
C VAL A 73 -17.24 -1.09 -1.37
N THR A 74 -16.57 -0.65 -0.30
CA THR A 74 -16.27 0.77 -0.07
C THR A 74 -15.02 1.24 -0.81
N ARG A 75 -14.07 0.34 -1.11
CA ARG A 75 -12.81 0.66 -1.82
C ARG A 75 -12.99 0.86 -3.31
N VAL A 76 -13.78 0.00 -3.95
CA VAL A 76 -14.05 0.10 -5.39
C VAL A 76 -14.83 1.38 -5.70
N ARG A 77 -15.84 1.71 -4.87
CA ARG A 77 -16.64 2.94 -5.06
C ARG A 77 -15.80 4.21 -4.90
N ALA A 78 -14.97 4.29 -3.86
CA ALA A 78 -14.12 5.46 -3.63
C ALA A 78 -13.05 5.66 -4.72
N ALA A 79 -12.43 4.58 -5.19
CA ALA A 79 -11.46 4.64 -6.29
C ALA A 79 -12.13 4.98 -7.63
N ALA A 80 -13.30 4.42 -7.93
CA ALA A 80 -14.08 4.74 -9.13
C ALA A 80 -14.59 6.21 -9.11
N GLU A 81 -15.03 6.71 -7.96
CA GLU A 81 -15.42 8.11 -7.79
C GLU A 81 -14.23 9.07 -7.91
N CYS A 82 -13.03 8.66 -7.49
CA CYS A 82 -11.80 9.43 -7.65
C CYS A 82 -11.39 9.53 -9.14
N LEU A 83 -11.40 8.40 -9.86
CA LEU A 83 -11.18 8.35 -11.32
C LEU A 83 -12.17 9.23 -12.08
N ALA A 84 -13.47 9.14 -11.75
CA ALA A 84 -14.50 9.92 -12.40
C ALA A 84 -14.42 11.44 -12.15
N LYS A 85 -13.66 11.89 -11.14
CA LYS A 85 -13.57 13.30 -10.73
C LYS A 85 -12.19 13.93 -10.92
N SER A 86 -11.12 13.14 -11.00
CA SER A 86 -9.76 13.65 -11.19
C SER A 86 -9.50 14.01 -12.66
N LYS A 87 -8.85 15.16 -12.89
CA LYS A 87 -8.31 15.58 -14.20
C LYS A 87 -6.80 15.33 -14.35
N LEU A 88 -6.17 14.79 -13.30
CA LEU A 88 -4.72 14.53 -13.25
C LEU A 88 -4.46 13.07 -13.59
N GLU A 89 -3.70 12.87 -14.66
CA GLU A 89 -3.41 11.58 -15.31
C GLU A 89 -2.72 10.61 -14.35
N GLU A 90 -1.74 11.09 -13.60
CA GLU A 90 -1.03 10.31 -12.58
C GLU A 90 -2.00 9.72 -11.55
N THR A 91 -2.89 10.55 -10.98
CA THR A 91 -3.89 10.11 -9.99
C THR A 91 -4.88 9.08 -10.55
N GLN A 92 -5.17 9.14 -11.85
CA GLN A 92 -6.02 8.14 -12.52
C GLN A 92 -5.28 6.81 -12.66
N GLU A 93 -4.01 6.82 -13.03
CA GLU A 93 -3.19 5.61 -13.15
C GLU A 93 -3.06 4.89 -11.81
N GLN A 94 -2.78 5.58 -10.71
CA GLN A 94 -2.68 4.90 -9.41
C GLN A 94 -4.02 4.38 -8.90
N ALA A 95 -5.12 5.09 -9.18
CA ALA A 95 -6.46 4.60 -8.87
C ALA A 95 -6.84 3.37 -9.73
N GLN A 96 -6.40 3.35 -10.99
CA GLN A 96 -6.60 2.24 -11.92
C GLN A 96 -5.80 1.00 -11.53
N VAL A 97 -4.52 1.16 -11.19
CA VAL A 97 -3.68 0.07 -10.66
C VAL A 97 -4.28 -0.51 -9.38
N LEU A 98 -4.78 0.35 -8.48
CA LEU A 98 -5.46 -0.10 -7.26
C LEU A 98 -6.74 -0.89 -7.57
N LEU A 99 -7.53 -0.45 -8.55
CA LEU A 99 -8.74 -1.15 -9.00
C LEU A 99 -8.43 -2.48 -9.67
N GLU A 100 -7.39 -2.55 -10.51
CA GLU A 100 -6.96 -3.79 -11.17
C GLU A 100 -6.45 -4.82 -10.16
N LEU A 101 -5.66 -4.40 -9.17
CA LEU A 101 -5.20 -5.25 -8.08
C LEU A 101 -6.37 -5.78 -7.24
N LEU A 102 -7.42 -4.97 -7.03
CA LEU A 102 -8.64 -5.38 -6.34
C LEU A 102 -9.52 -6.33 -7.18
N ALA A 103 -9.52 -6.19 -8.51
CA ALA A 103 -10.30 -7.03 -9.42
C ALA A 103 -9.70 -8.44 -9.60
N HIS A 104 -8.37 -8.56 -9.71
CA HIS A 104 -7.69 -9.83 -9.92
C HIS A 104 -7.77 -10.77 -8.70
N GLY A 105 -7.98 -10.23 -7.50
CA GLY A 105 -8.14 -11.03 -6.27
C GLY A 105 -9.55 -11.57 -6.03
N ASN A 106 -10.56 -11.24 -6.87
CA ASN A 106 -11.95 -11.63 -6.60
C ASN A 106 -12.84 -11.74 -7.86
N PRO A 107 -13.01 -12.96 -8.43
CA PRO A 107 -13.73 -13.20 -9.69
C PRO A 107 -15.18 -12.69 -9.70
N LYS A 108 -15.83 -12.59 -8.53
CA LYS A 108 -17.22 -12.14 -8.39
C LYS A 108 -17.44 -10.66 -8.74
N TYR A 109 -16.40 -9.82 -8.66
CA TYR A 109 -16.52 -8.37 -8.85
C TYR A 109 -15.78 -7.85 -10.10
N GLN A 110 -15.06 -8.73 -10.81
CA GLN A 110 -14.29 -8.42 -12.01
C GLN A 110 -15.14 -7.66 -13.05
N THR A 111 -16.38 -8.10 -13.29
CA THR A 111 -17.30 -7.48 -14.26
C THR A 111 -17.73 -6.06 -13.87
N GLN A 112 -17.84 -5.75 -12.57
CA GLN A 112 -18.21 -4.41 -12.11
C GLN A 112 -17.03 -3.44 -12.19
N VAL A 113 -15.81 -3.92 -11.90
CA VAL A 113 -14.59 -3.11 -12.01
C VAL A 113 -14.27 -2.80 -13.48
N TYR A 114 -14.33 -3.79 -14.38
CA TYR A 114 -14.12 -3.55 -15.82
C TYR A 114 -15.18 -2.63 -16.45
N LYS A 115 -16.42 -2.63 -15.95
CA LYS A 115 -17.44 -1.65 -16.37
C LYS A 115 -17.12 -0.23 -15.91
N GLY A 116 -16.49 -0.07 -14.75
CA GLY A 116 -16.06 1.23 -14.22
C GLY A 116 -14.83 1.80 -14.93
N LEU A 117 -13.93 0.94 -15.43
CA LEU A 117 -12.70 1.33 -16.15
C LEU A 117 -12.92 1.72 -17.62
N LYS A 118 -14.07 1.39 -18.22
CA LYS A 118 -14.39 1.68 -19.63
C LYS A 118 -15.15 3.00 -19.85
N ARG A 119 -15.21 3.87 -18.85
CA ARG A 119 -15.79 5.22 -18.95
C ARG A 119 -14.71 6.26 -18.85
#